data_AF-A0A7S3TZX1-F1
#
_entry.id   AF-A0A7S3TZX1-F1
#
_cell.length_a   1.000
_cell.length_b   1.000
_cell.length_c   1.000
_cell.angle_alpha   90.00
_cell.angle_beta   90.00
_cell.angle_gamma   90.00
#
_symmetry.space_group_name_H-M   'P 1'
#
loop_
_entity.id
_entity.type
_entity.pdbx_description
1 polymer ?
#
loop_
_entity_poly.entity_id
_entity_poly.type
_entity_poly.pdbx_seq_one_letter_code
_entity_poly.pdbx_strand_id
1 'polypeptide(L)'
;DAARSKGCELLLEKRVEQKVKAGKADSLRNRLHITTTSVPASRPAFIPESVLRQRSGGAADDGEDKEMITERQRMEELGGAGVYSVDLWRKSLLEDDSWKYDVIPEIMDGKNVIDFVDPDIDKKLAELEREEALLMAENKLADDQKVIDEFRETQVVLDDVHSR
;
A
#
# COMPACT_ATOMS: atom_id res chain seq x y z
N ASP A 1 -27.32 24.58 37.07
CA ASP A 1 -27.26 23.23 36.47
C ASP A 1 -27.48 22.05 37.40
N ALA A 2 -27.03 22.07 38.66
CA ALA A 2 -27.21 20.96 39.61
C ALA A 2 -28.68 20.51 39.81
N ALA A 3 -29.62 21.46 39.91
CA ALA A 3 -31.05 21.15 40.02
C ALA A 3 -31.62 20.47 38.76
N ARG A 4 -31.10 20.81 37.58
CA ARG A 4 -31.47 20.20 36.30
C ARG A 4 -30.98 18.75 36.26
N SER A 5 -29.71 18.49 36.57
CA SER A 5 -29.16 17.12 36.60
C SER A 5 -29.93 16.23 37.57
N LYS A 6 -30.19 16.72 38.78
CA LYS A 6 -30.96 15.99 39.79
C LYS A 6 -32.40 15.70 39.34
N GLY A 7 -33.03 16.66 38.66
CA GLY A 7 -34.36 16.45 38.05
C GLY A 7 -34.35 15.41 36.94
N CYS A 8 -33.31 15.41 36.08
CA CYS A 8 -33.14 14.44 35.01
C CYS A 8 -32.87 13.02 35.52
N GLU A 9 -32.04 12.86 36.57
CA GLU A 9 -31.76 11.56 37.22
C GLU A 9 -33.03 10.95 37.82
N LEU A 10 -33.80 11.73 38.60
CA LEU A 10 -35.06 11.28 39.19
C LEU A 10 -36.10 10.89 38.12
N LEU A 11 -36.14 11.62 37.01
CA LEU A 11 -37.02 11.29 35.89
C LEU A 11 -36.56 10.00 35.18
N LEU A 12 -35.25 9.82 35.01
CA LEU A 12 -34.66 8.66 34.36
C LEU A 12 -34.96 7.38 35.15
N GLU A 13 -34.77 7.39 36.47
CA GLU A 13 -35.07 6.27 37.36
C GLU A 13 -36.53 5.80 37.21
N LYS A 14 -37.48 6.74 37.32
CA LYS A 14 -38.92 6.44 37.15
C LYS A 14 -39.23 5.88 35.77
N ARG A 15 -38.60 6.39 34.71
CA ARG A 15 -38.81 5.93 33.33
C ARG A 15 -38.22 4.54 33.09
N VAL A 16 -37.05 4.25 33.65
CA VAL A 16 -36.42 2.93 33.56
C VAL A 16 -37.29 1.88 34.25
N GLU A 17 -37.79 2.16 35.45
CA GLU A 17 -38.72 1.25 36.14
C GLU A 17 -39.97 0.96 35.31
N GLN A 18 -40.59 2.00 34.75
CA GLN A 18 -41.77 1.84 33.88
C GLN A 18 -41.45 1.00 32.64
N LYS A 19 -40.27 1.19 32.04
CA LYS A 19 -39.82 0.45 30.84
C LYS A 19 -39.58 -1.03 31.14
N VAL A 20 -39.02 -1.34 32.31
CA VAL A 20 -38.81 -2.72 32.80
C VAL A 20 -40.15 -3.37 33.10
N LYS A 21 -41.04 -2.70 33.84
CA LYS A 21 -42.41 -3.17 34.12
C LYS A 21 -43.21 -3.44 32.84
N ALA A 22 -42.98 -2.66 31.78
CA ALA A 22 -43.63 -2.83 30.49
C ALA A 22 -43.03 -3.94 29.59
N GLY A 23 -42.05 -4.73 30.06
CA GLY A 23 -41.44 -5.84 29.31
C GLY A 23 -40.60 -5.43 28.09
N LYS A 24 -40.46 -4.12 27.82
CA LYS A 24 -39.64 -3.59 26.72
C LYS A 24 -38.13 -3.63 27.00
N ALA A 25 -37.73 -4.05 28.21
CA ALA A 25 -36.34 -4.26 28.57
C ALA A 25 -35.76 -5.52 27.90
N ASP A 26 -36.57 -6.57 27.73
CA ASP A 26 -36.09 -7.83 27.15
C ASP A 26 -35.74 -7.71 25.66
N SER A 27 -36.46 -6.85 24.92
CA SER A 27 -36.12 -6.57 23.51
C SER A 27 -34.78 -5.82 23.35
N LEU A 28 -34.31 -5.16 24.41
CA LEU A 28 -33.05 -4.42 24.43
C LEU A 28 -31.92 -5.21 25.11
N ARG A 29 -32.23 -6.36 25.72
CA ARG A 29 -31.30 -7.17 26.51
C ARG A 29 -30.00 -7.47 25.77
N ASN A 30 -30.09 -7.78 24.48
CA ASN A 30 -28.94 -8.06 23.62
C ASN A 30 -28.00 -6.86 23.45
N ARG A 31 -28.53 -5.62 23.51
CA ARG A 31 -27.73 -4.38 23.41
C ARG A 31 -27.11 -3.99 24.75
N LEU A 32 -27.74 -4.38 25.86
CA LEU A 32 -27.23 -4.12 27.21
C LEU A 32 -26.19 -5.17 27.65
N HIS A 33 -26.23 -6.37 27.06
CA HIS A 33 -25.30 -7.44 27.39
C HIS A 33 -23.91 -7.17 26.81
N ILE A 34 -22.93 -6.90 27.69
CA ILE A 34 -21.51 -6.83 27.35
C ILE A 34 -20.89 -8.18 27.75
N THR A 35 -20.23 -8.85 26.80
CA THR A 35 -19.58 -10.14 27.06
C THR A 35 -18.32 -9.95 27.90
N THR A 36 -18.19 -10.69 29.00
CA THR A 36 -17.04 -10.62 29.93
C THR A 36 -15.84 -11.47 29.46
N THR A 37 -15.66 -11.63 28.16
CA THR A 37 -14.53 -12.41 27.63
C THR A 37 -13.23 -11.66 27.91
N SER A 38 -12.34 -12.30 28.68
CA SER A 38 -11.02 -11.73 28.98
C SER A 38 -10.14 -11.78 27.74
N VAL A 39 -9.51 -10.66 27.39
CA VAL A 39 -8.54 -10.62 26.28
C VAL A 39 -7.31 -11.43 26.70
N PRO A 40 -6.85 -12.40 25.91
CA PRO A 40 -5.67 -13.18 26.25
C PRO A 40 -4.44 -12.29 26.31
N ALA A 41 -3.55 -12.51 27.30
CA ALA A 41 -2.30 -11.75 27.45
C ALA A 41 -1.38 -11.82 26.22
N SER A 42 -1.56 -12.84 25.36
CA SER A 42 -0.88 -12.99 24.07
C SER A 42 -1.25 -11.92 23.03
N ARG A 43 -2.34 -11.17 23.21
CA ARG A 43 -2.80 -10.14 22.27
C ARG A 43 -3.01 -8.80 23.00
N PRO A 44 -1.93 -8.09 23.35
CA PRO A 44 -2.04 -6.75 23.92
C PRO A 44 -2.59 -5.77 22.88
N ALA A 45 -3.20 -4.67 23.36
CA ALA A 45 -3.54 -3.54 22.49
C ALA A 45 -2.26 -2.82 22.06
N PHE A 46 -2.07 -2.61 20.75
CA PHE A 46 -0.92 -1.90 20.21
C PHE A 46 -1.30 -0.44 19.92
N ILE A 47 -0.86 0.47 20.79
CA ILE A 47 -1.01 1.91 20.58
C ILE A 47 0.41 2.48 20.35
N PRO A 48 0.70 3.09 19.20
CA PRO A 48 2.00 3.69 18.93
C PRO A 48 2.38 4.75 19.96
N GLU A 49 3.65 4.83 20.33
CA GLU A 49 4.15 5.80 21.32
C GLU A 49 3.88 7.25 20.92
N SER A 50 3.93 7.56 19.63
CA SER A 50 3.61 8.89 19.09
C SER A 50 2.22 9.37 19.50
N VAL A 51 1.22 8.48 19.46
CA VAL A 51 -0.16 8.78 19.84
C VAL A 51 -0.29 8.92 21.36
N LEU A 52 0.44 8.13 22.15
CA LEU A 52 0.43 8.24 23.61
C LEU A 52 1.01 9.58 24.06
N ARG A 53 2.15 10.00 23.49
CA ARG A 53 2.77 11.31 23.77
C ARG A 53 1.86 12.48 23.41
N GLN A 54 1.16 12.38 22.27
CA GLN A 54 0.20 13.40 21.84
C GLN A 54 -0.99 13.51 22.81
N ARG A 55 -1.53 12.37 23.27
CA ARG A 55 -2.65 12.34 24.22
C ARG A 55 -2.29 12.81 25.62
N SER A 56 -1.05 12.59 26.06
CA SER A 56 -0.58 13.05 27.37
C SER A 56 -0.31 14.56 27.44
N GLY A 57 -0.60 15.31 26.38
CA GLY A 57 -0.34 16.76 26.32
C GLY A 57 1.13 17.11 26.12
N GLY A 58 1.98 16.14 25.75
CA GLY A 58 3.40 16.33 25.45
C GLY A 58 3.65 16.84 24.03
N ALA A 59 2.70 17.57 23.44
CA ALA A 59 2.78 18.08 22.07
C ALA A 59 3.55 19.41 22.03
N ALA A 60 4.81 19.42 22.48
CA ALA A 60 5.63 20.63 22.47
C ALA A 60 7.14 20.42 22.23
N ASP A 61 7.66 19.19 22.04
CA ASP A 61 9.12 18.99 22.13
C ASP A 61 9.81 18.30 20.94
N ASP A 62 9.09 17.94 19.87
CA ASP A 62 9.73 17.49 18.63
C ASP A 62 9.38 18.44 17.48
N GLY A 63 9.95 19.65 17.56
CA GLY A 63 10.23 20.52 16.40
C GLY A 63 9.03 20.98 15.55
N GLU A 64 8.63 22.22 15.80
CA GLU A 64 7.71 23.04 15.00
C GLU A 64 6.21 22.88 15.34
N ASP A 65 5.72 23.80 16.18
CA ASP A 65 4.34 24.33 16.20
C ASP A 65 3.97 24.99 14.85
N LYS A 66 4.26 24.33 13.73
CA LYS A 66 3.56 24.64 12.49
C LYS A 66 2.24 23.91 12.63
N GLU A 67 1.15 24.67 12.77
CA GLU A 67 -0.18 24.15 12.48
C GLU A 67 -0.05 23.26 11.25
N MET A 68 -0.30 21.95 11.38
CA MET A 68 -0.18 21.03 10.26
C MET A 68 -1.13 21.54 9.18
N ILE A 69 -0.56 22.15 8.13
CA ILE A 69 -1.33 22.72 7.04
C ILE A 69 -2.08 21.58 6.40
N THR A 70 -3.39 21.59 6.58
CA THR A 70 -4.27 20.59 5.99
C THR A 70 -4.29 20.77 4.48
N GLU A 71 -4.54 19.70 3.71
CA GLU A 71 -4.68 19.84 2.25
C GLU A 71 -5.81 20.82 1.89
N ARG A 72 -6.80 21.01 2.77
CA ARG A 72 -7.87 22.00 2.59
C ARG A 72 -7.33 23.43 2.60
N GLN A 73 -6.50 23.78 3.59
CA GLN A 73 -5.88 25.11 3.67
C GLN A 73 -4.97 25.34 2.45
N ARG A 74 -4.16 24.35 2.09
CA ARG A 74 -3.30 24.41 0.90
C ARG A 74 -4.10 24.59 -0.39
N MET A 75 -5.24 23.93 -0.52
CA MET A 75 -6.16 24.11 -1.65
C MET A 75 -6.70 25.55 -1.71
N GLU A 76 -7.12 26.10 -0.57
CA GLU A 76 -7.62 27.48 -0.48
C GLU A 76 -6.52 28.50 -0.89
N GLU A 77 -5.27 28.26 -0.51
CA GLU A 77 -4.12 29.10 -0.89
C GLU A 77 -3.72 28.98 -2.36
N LEU A 78 -3.79 27.77 -2.95
CA LEU A 78 -3.30 27.48 -4.32
C LEU A 78 -4.38 27.56 -5.40
N GLY A 79 -5.41 28.39 -5.20
CA GLY A 79 -6.42 28.72 -6.22
C GLY A 79 -7.77 28.03 -6.06
N GLY A 80 -8.00 27.31 -4.98
CA GLY A 80 -9.30 26.76 -4.60
C GLY A 80 -9.72 25.49 -5.36
N ALA A 81 -10.95 25.08 -5.12
CA ALA A 81 -11.52 23.86 -5.71
C ALA A 81 -11.62 23.98 -7.23
N GLY A 82 -11.03 23.02 -7.95
CA GLY A 82 -11.05 22.94 -9.41
C GLY A 82 -9.79 23.52 -10.10
N VAL A 83 -8.94 24.25 -9.37
CA VAL A 83 -7.64 24.72 -9.88
C VAL A 83 -6.49 23.95 -9.22
N TYR A 84 -6.56 23.74 -7.90
CA TYR A 84 -5.54 23.00 -7.18
C TYR A 84 -5.55 21.51 -7.54
N SER A 85 -4.38 20.98 -7.93
CA SER A 85 -4.14 19.55 -8.11
C SER A 85 -3.30 19.01 -6.95
N VAL A 86 -3.75 17.92 -6.33
CA VAL A 86 -3.06 17.30 -5.20
C VAL A 86 -1.84 16.54 -5.73
N ASP A 87 -0.65 16.94 -5.27
CA ASP A 87 0.57 16.17 -5.50
C ASP A 87 0.57 14.90 -4.63
N LEU A 88 0.42 13.74 -5.28
CA LEU A 88 0.38 12.43 -4.66
C LEU A 88 1.76 11.96 -4.19
N TRP A 89 2.84 12.40 -4.84
CA TRP A 89 4.20 11.96 -4.58
C TRP A 89 4.84 12.70 -3.41
N ARG A 90 4.35 13.89 -3.08
CA ARG A 90 4.89 14.77 -2.01
C ARG A 90 5.20 14.05 -0.69
N LYS A 91 4.32 13.14 -0.25
CA LYS A 91 4.41 12.45 1.05
C LYS A 91 5.07 11.08 0.99
N SER A 92 5.58 10.66 -0.17
CA SER A 92 6.32 9.41 -0.30
C SER A 92 7.63 9.48 0.49
N LEU A 93 8.00 8.38 1.15
CA LEU A 93 9.25 8.22 1.87
C LEU A 93 10.14 7.28 1.05
N LEU A 94 11.18 7.83 0.45
CA LEU A 94 12.16 7.10 -0.36
C LEU A 94 13.55 7.26 0.27
N GLU A 95 14.55 6.52 -0.22
CA GLU A 95 15.92 6.61 0.29
C GLU A 95 16.59 7.94 -0.10
N ASP A 96 16.45 8.35 -1.36
CA ASP A 96 16.76 9.70 -1.82
C ASP A 96 15.45 10.51 -1.99
N ASP A 97 15.48 11.83 -1.86
CA ASP A 97 14.32 12.66 -2.20
C ASP A 97 14.37 13.17 -3.66
N SER A 98 15.54 13.10 -4.31
CA SER A 98 15.78 13.63 -5.66
C SER A 98 14.94 12.91 -6.73
N TRP A 99 14.85 11.58 -6.64
CA TRP A 99 14.11 10.69 -7.54
C TRP A 99 12.60 10.61 -7.25
N LYS A 100 12.05 11.40 -6.31
CA LYS A 100 10.62 11.35 -5.95
C LYS A 100 9.67 11.63 -7.13
N TYR A 101 10.13 12.41 -8.09
CA TYR A 101 9.35 12.83 -9.26
C TYR A 101 9.83 12.18 -10.56
N ASP A 102 10.70 11.17 -10.46
CA ASP A 102 11.16 10.43 -11.64
C ASP A 102 10.00 9.62 -12.24
N VAL A 103 9.95 9.58 -13.58
CA VAL A 103 8.91 8.87 -14.31
C VAL A 103 9.29 7.39 -14.41
N ILE A 104 8.45 6.53 -13.83
CA ILE A 104 8.63 5.08 -13.90
C ILE A 104 8.17 4.57 -15.27
N PRO A 105 9.02 3.87 -16.04
CA PRO A 105 8.58 3.25 -17.29
C PRO A 105 7.62 2.09 -16.99
N GLU A 106 6.44 2.12 -17.59
CA GLU A 106 5.41 1.10 -17.35
C GLU A 106 5.51 -0.09 -18.32
N ILE A 107 5.77 0.19 -19.60
CA ILE A 107 5.74 -0.80 -20.70
C ILE A 107 7.00 -0.67 -21.53
N MET A 108 7.63 -1.80 -21.84
CA MET A 108 8.80 -1.91 -22.72
C MET A 108 8.64 -3.15 -23.61
N ASP A 109 8.78 -3.00 -24.93
CA ASP A 109 8.67 -4.08 -25.92
C ASP A 109 7.41 -4.97 -25.79
N GLY A 110 6.27 -4.34 -25.46
CA GLY A 110 4.99 -5.03 -25.28
C GLY A 110 4.88 -5.85 -23.98
N LYS A 111 5.83 -5.71 -23.07
CA LYS A 111 5.84 -6.33 -21.73
C LYS A 111 5.77 -5.25 -20.65
N ASN A 112 5.19 -5.55 -19.49
CA ASN A 112 5.17 -4.62 -18.37
C ASN A 112 6.49 -4.69 -17.61
N VAL A 113 7.04 -3.54 -17.24
CA VAL A 113 8.32 -3.46 -16.51
C VAL A 113 8.15 -3.99 -15.08
N ILE A 114 7.01 -3.76 -14.44
CA ILE A 114 6.74 -4.19 -13.05
C ILE A 114 6.85 -5.70 -12.86
N ASP A 115 6.58 -6.49 -13.91
CA ASP A 115 6.65 -7.95 -13.86
C ASP A 115 8.10 -8.45 -13.74
N PHE A 116 9.08 -7.59 -14.00
CA PHE A 116 10.53 -7.90 -13.98
C PHE A 116 11.29 -7.18 -12.85
N VAL A 117 10.60 -6.47 -11.95
CA VAL A 117 11.25 -5.79 -10.82
C VAL A 117 11.44 -6.78 -9.67
N ASP A 118 12.69 -7.17 -9.42
CA ASP A 118 13.07 -8.09 -8.34
C ASP A 118 14.38 -7.62 -7.66
N PRO A 119 14.48 -7.61 -6.32
CA PRO A 119 15.72 -7.25 -5.61
C PRO A 119 16.94 -8.10 -5.98
N ASP A 120 16.73 -9.35 -6.43
CA ASP A 120 17.79 -10.30 -6.77
C ASP A 120 17.89 -10.55 -8.30
N ILE A 121 17.39 -9.63 -9.14
CA ILE A 121 17.34 -9.80 -10.60
C ILE A 121 18.71 -10.12 -11.22
N ASP A 122 19.77 -9.46 -10.76
CA ASP A 122 21.14 -9.65 -11.29
C ASP A 122 21.66 -11.07 -11.04
N LYS A 123 21.30 -11.70 -9.91
CA LYS A 123 21.70 -13.07 -9.60
C LYS A 123 21.00 -14.06 -10.51
N LYS A 124 19.69 -13.89 -10.70
CA LYS A 124 18.88 -14.71 -11.60
C LYS A 124 19.38 -14.59 -13.03
N LEU A 125 19.75 -13.38 -13.45
CA LEU A 125 20.33 -13.13 -14.77
C LEU A 125 21.68 -13.85 -14.94
N ALA A 126 22.58 -13.75 -13.95
CA ALA A 126 23.88 -14.41 -14.01
C ALA A 126 23.82 -15.95 -13.95
N GLU A 127 22.78 -16.52 -13.36
CA GLU A 127 22.49 -17.96 -13.41
C GLU A 127 22.00 -18.37 -14.81
N LEU A 128 21.07 -17.59 -15.38
CA LEU A 128 20.53 -17.81 -16.71
C LEU A 128 21.60 -17.72 -17.79
N GLU A 129 22.46 -16.70 -17.73
CA GLU A 129 23.60 -16.55 -18.66
C GLU A 129 24.57 -17.74 -18.60
N ARG A 130 24.79 -18.33 -17.41
CA ARG A 130 25.60 -19.55 -17.28
C ARG A 130 24.93 -20.76 -17.91
N GLU A 131 23.62 -20.92 -17.69
CA GLU A 131 22.86 -22.01 -18.30
C GLU A 131 22.84 -21.88 -19.83
N GLU A 132 22.59 -20.68 -20.35
CA GLU A 132 22.63 -20.40 -21.79
C GLU A 132 24.02 -20.67 -22.38
N ALA A 133 25.10 -20.26 -21.70
CA ALA A 133 26.45 -20.54 -22.17
C ALA A 133 26.75 -22.05 -22.27
N LEU A 134 26.27 -22.85 -21.32
CA LEU A 134 26.40 -24.31 -21.36
C LEU A 134 25.60 -24.90 -22.53
N LEU A 135 24.37 -24.46 -22.73
CA LEU A 135 23.50 -24.91 -23.83
C LEU A 135 24.04 -24.52 -25.20
N MET A 136 24.59 -23.30 -25.35
CA MET A 136 25.20 -22.86 -26.61
C MET A 136 26.46 -23.67 -26.93
N ALA A 137 27.28 -23.98 -25.93
CA ALA A 137 28.46 -24.83 -26.11
C ALA A 137 28.09 -26.26 -26.51
N GLU A 138 27.06 -26.85 -25.89
CA GLU A 138 26.55 -28.18 -26.24
C GLU A 138 26.00 -28.21 -27.67
N ASN A 139 25.22 -27.21 -28.04
CA ASN A 139 24.60 -27.10 -29.37
C ASN A 139 25.56 -26.57 -30.46
N LYS A 140 26.83 -26.28 -30.12
CA LYS A 140 27.82 -25.66 -31.03
C LYS A 140 27.38 -24.34 -31.66
N LEU A 141 26.41 -23.66 -31.03
CA LEU A 141 25.90 -22.36 -31.44
C LEU A 141 26.75 -21.20 -30.88
N ALA A 142 27.95 -21.48 -30.39
CA ALA A 142 28.82 -20.49 -29.74
C ALA A 142 29.45 -19.46 -30.72
N ASP A 143 29.30 -19.66 -32.03
CA ASP A 143 29.82 -18.75 -33.07
C ASP A 143 28.69 -18.32 -33.99
N ASP A 144 28.07 -17.19 -33.66
CA ASP A 144 26.95 -16.60 -34.39
C ASP A 144 27.21 -16.52 -35.90
N GLN A 145 28.46 -16.24 -36.30
CA GLN A 145 28.82 -16.12 -37.71
C GLN A 145 28.73 -17.46 -38.44
N LYS A 146 29.21 -18.55 -37.82
CA LYS A 146 29.10 -19.89 -38.40
C LYS A 146 27.66 -20.37 -38.47
N VAL A 147 26.85 -20.05 -37.47
CA VAL A 147 25.41 -20.39 -37.46
C VAL A 147 24.66 -19.65 -38.57
N ILE A 148 24.96 -18.36 -38.76
CA ILE A 148 24.35 -17.54 -39.82
C ILE A 148 24.76 -18.05 -41.21
N ASP A 149 26.02 -18.44 -41.38
CA ASP A 149 26.52 -18.95 -42.65
C ASP A 149 25.92 -20.33 -42.98
N GLU A 150 25.83 -21.25 -41.99
CA GLU A 150 25.10 -22.52 -42.14
C GLU A 150 23.61 -22.29 -42.48
N PHE A 151 22.96 -21.34 -41.82
CA PHE A 151 21.56 -21.00 -42.11
C PHE A 151 21.38 -20.47 -43.53
N ARG A 152 22.27 -19.56 -43.99
CA ARG A 152 22.24 -19.04 -45.37
C ARG A 152 22.44 -20.13 -46.40
N GLU A 153 23.36 -21.06 -46.16
CA GLU A 153 23.57 -22.21 -47.05
C GLU A 153 22.29 -23.06 -47.15
N THR A 154 21.64 -23.36 -46.03
CA THR A 154 20.38 -24.11 -46.04
C THR A 154 19.24 -23.36 -46.75
N GLN A 155 19.19 -22.03 -46.64
CA GLN A 155 18.19 -21.21 -47.30
C GLN A 155 18.35 -21.21 -48.83
N VAL A 156 19.60 -21.15 -49.33
CA VAL A 156 19.89 -21.26 -50.77
C VAL A 156 19.45 -22.62 -51.33
N VAL A 157 19.71 -23.70 -50.59
CA VAL A 157 19.26 -25.05 -50.98
C VAL A 157 17.73 -25.15 -50.99
N LEU A 158 17.06 -24.55 -50.01
CA LEU A 158 15.60 -24.55 -49.94
C LEU A 158 14.96 -23.77 -51.11
N ASP A 159 15.53 -22.63 -51.47
CA ASP A 159 15.09 -21.82 -52.61
C ASP A 159 15.28 -22.57 -53.94
N ASP A 160 16.37 -23.33 -54.11
CA ASP A 160 16.60 -24.18 -55.29
C ASP A 160 15.57 -25.32 -55.39
N VAL A 161 15.17 -25.91 -54.26
CA VAL A 161 14.11 -26.92 -54.20
C VAL A 161 12.74 -26.31 -54.53
N HIS A 162 12.43 -25.11 -54.02
CA HIS A 162 11.16 -24.41 -54.30
C HIS A 162 11.08 -23.80 -55.70
N SER A 163 12.23 -23.54 -56.34
CA SER A 163 12.31 -23.06 -57.72
C SER A 163 12.14 -24.17 -58.77
N ARG A 164 12.09 -25.44 -58.35
CA ARG A 164 11.98 -26.61 -59.21
C ARG A 164 10.54 -27.11 -59.33
#